data_AF-A0A838V8J1-F1
#
_entry.id   AF-A0A838V8J1-F1
#
_cell.length_a   1.000
_cell.length_b   1.000
_cell.length_c   1.000
_cell.angle_alpha   90.00
_cell.angle_beta   90.00
_cell.angle_gamma   90.00
#
_symmetry.space_group_name_H-M   'P 1'
#
loop_
_entity.id
_entity.type
_entity.pdbx_description
1 polymer ?
#
loop_
_entity_poly.entity_id
_entity_poly.type
_entity_poly.pdbx_seq_one_letter_code
_entity_poly.pdbx_strand_id
1 'polypeptide(L)'
;MSARTHRLWFPVAAGTAALIAALATAAIMALFGASVSCLGATAGASAGPGSGEPEESVGGIPAARLHIYEAAGTRFDISWPFLASIGVQECGTDGHCGVAPSGCAGVMEIAYVRGSECSPDPSAPTLWERFGVDADGNGTSIFDPADAIFTAARIFRRSLGAPPAGGPYQGYYRAACRYYGACADGIVDYAHEVMARAVSFGFGHEARVRAAGGGGAPPAQGSACGGSPVVGGGASGAAIVRVARSQLGVTESPPGSNCTRYGPCEEWCALFVAWVWQHAGVAMAAGTAPYAYSGSFYGWVTEHGGRVLPPSATPSPGDAVLYGWGPTASEHVGIVEAVLGGEITTIDGNFADRVARVGPFPPALAVLDGEPGPIYAYAEPPGLGNEGGRS
;
A
#
# COMPACT_ATOMS: atom_id res chain seq x y z
N MET A 1 -7.08 77.66 -32.65
CA MET A 1 -7.32 77.09 -33.99
C MET A 1 -7.74 75.63 -33.77
N SER A 2 -8.93 75.10 -34.08
CA SER A 2 -10.08 75.46 -34.94
C SER A 2 -10.17 74.77 -36.32
N ALA A 3 -10.60 73.50 -36.31
CA ALA A 3 -11.42 72.81 -37.32
C ALA A 3 -12.07 71.60 -36.58
N ARG A 4 -13.38 71.27 -36.57
CA ARG A 4 -14.43 71.11 -37.61
C ARG A 4 -14.05 70.05 -38.65
N THR A 5 -14.86 69.05 -39.00
CA THR A 5 -16.34 68.85 -38.99
C THR A 5 -16.76 67.48 -38.40
N HIS A 6 -17.93 67.24 -37.76
CA HIS A 6 -19.31 67.08 -38.30
C HIS A 6 -19.43 66.10 -39.50
N ARG A 7 -20.42 65.19 -39.67
CA ARG A 7 -21.81 64.94 -39.17
C ARG A 7 -22.11 63.40 -39.38
N LEU A 8 -23.19 62.66 -39.04
CA LEU A 8 -24.62 62.72 -38.57
C LEU A 8 -24.83 61.58 -37.49
N TRP A 9 -25.95 61.20 -36.82
CA TRP A 9 -27.44 61.20 -36.96
C TRP A 9 -28.03 59.99 -37.75
N PHE A 10 -29.10 59.25 -37.36
CA PHE A 10 -29.73 58.86 -36.06
C PHE A 10 -30.72 57.64 -36.29
N PRO A 11 -31.70 57.19 -35.43
CA PRO A 11 -32.03 55.75 -35.30
C PRO A 11 -33.54 55.32 -35.49
N VAL A 12 -33.88 54.11 -35.01
CA VAL A 12 -35.22 53.55 -34.60
C VAL A 12 -36.01 52.65 -35.59
N ALA A 13 -36.17 51.37 -35.21
CA ALA A 13 -37.43 50.57 -35.20
C ALA A 13 -37.16 49.31 -34.33
N ALA A 14 -37.91 48.87 -33.31
CA ALA A 14 -39.35 48.87 -32.96
C ALA A 14 -40.14 47.66 -33.51
N GLY A 15 -40.46 46.71 -32.62
CA GLY A 15 -41.29 45.51 -32.83
C GLY A 15 -41.71 44.91 -31.49
N THR A 16 -42.87 44.25 -31.39
CA THR A 16 -43.64 44.17 -30.12
C THR A 16 -44.21 42.80 -29.75
N ALA A 17 -44.37 42.58 -28.43
CA ALA A 17 -45.26 41.60 -27.76
C ALA A 17 -44.81 40.12 -27.82
N ALA A 18 -45.27 39.22 -26.92
CA ALA A 18 -46.37 39.32 -25.94
C ALA A 18 -46.06 38.72 -24.54
N LEU A 19 -47.00 38.92 -23.59
CA LEU A 19 -46.98 38.39 -22.21
C LEU A 19 -47.65 37.02 -22.09
N ILE A 20 -47.34 36.30 -20.98
CA ILE A 20 -48.26 35.63 -20.01
C ILE A 20 -47.34 34.83 -19.03
N ALA A 21 -47.12 35.28 -17.80
CA ALA A 21 -47.87 34.96 -16.56
C ALA A 21 -47.83 33.44 -16.21
N ALA A 22 -47.12 33.00 -15.14
CA ALA A 22 -47.51 33.00 -13.71
C ALA A 22 -48.52 31.87 -13.36
N LEU A 23 -48.52 31.19 -12.19
CA LEU A 23 -47.77 31.33 -10.92
C LEU A 23 -47.95 30.05 -10.06
N ALA A 24 -47.01 29.75 -9.14
CA ALA A 24 -47.17 28.89 -7.94
C ALA A 24 -47.51 27.38 -8.17
N THR A 25 -47.44 26.45 -7.20
CA THR A 25 -47.04 26.48 -5.77
C THR A 25 -46.38 25.13 -5.40
N ALA A 26 -45.58 25.07 -4.33
CA ALA A 26 -45.15 23.80 -3.72
C ALA A 26 -46.13 23.34 -2.62
N ALA A 27 -46.18 22.02 -2.30
CA ALA A 27 -46.18 21.48 -0.92
C ALA A 27 -46.61 19.99 -0.76
N ILE A 28 -45.70 19.18 -0.19
CA ILE A 28 -45.90 18.32 1.02
C ILE A 28 -46.66 16.96 0.93
N MET A 29 -46.03 15.95 1.59
CA MET A 29 -46.53 14.63 2.06
C MET A 29 -46.97 13.57 1.03
N ALA A 30 -46.97 12.26 1.34
CA ALA A 30 -46.09 11.41 2.18
C ALA A 30 -46.54 9.93 2.08
N LEU A 31 -45.61 8.99 2.36
CA LEU A 31 -45.86 7.63 2.87
C LEU A 31 -47.07 6.84 2.33
N PHE A 32 -46.82 5.90 1.42
CA PHE A 32 -47.27 4.51 1.59
C PHE A 32 -46.30 3.56 0.89
N GLY A 33 -45.93 2.47 1.57
CA GLY A 33 -45.09 1.41 1.01
C GLY A 33 -45.91 0.14 0.77
N ALA A 34 -45.66 -0.54 -0.34
CA ALA A 34 -46.13 -1.91 -0.59
C ALA A 34 -45.13 -2.62 -1.50
N SER A 35 -44.81 -3.87 -1.16
CA SER A 35 -43.89 -4.73 -1.91
C SER A 35 -44.58 -5.42 -3.10
N VAL A 36 -43.88 -5.53 -4.23
CA VAL A 36 -44.16 -6.56 -5.25
C VAL A 36 -42.84 -7.21 -5.66
N SER A 37 -42.82 -8.54 -5.65
CA SER A 37 -41.63 -9.36 -5.97
C SER A 37 -41.50 -9.66 -7.47
N CYS A 38 -40.34 -10.21 -7.83
CA CYS A 38 -39.91 -10.61 -9.16
C CYS A 38 -40.98 -11.25 -10.07
N LEU A 39 -41.01 -10.80 -11.33
CA LEU A 39 -41.25 -11.65 -12.51
C LEU A 39 -40.55 -11.00 -13.71
N GLY A 40 -39.77 -11.78 -14.47
CA GLY A 40 -38.91 -11.26 -15.55
C GLY A 40 -39.41 -11.59 -16.95
N ALA A 41 -38.93 -10.81 -17.93
CA ALA A 41 -39.04 -11.11 -19.36
C ALA A 41 -37.77 -10.63 -20.09
N THR A 42 -37.37 -11.33 -21.15
CA THR A 42 -36.06 -11.20 -21.81
C THR A 42 -36.12 -10.41 -23.12
N ALA A 43 -35.15 -9.53 -23.36
CA ALA A 43 -34.41 -9.36 -24.62
C ALA A 43 -33.45 -8.16 -24.56
N GLY A 44 -32.26 -8.24 -25.18
CA GLY A 44 -31.37 -7.08 -25.34
C GLY A 44 -29.87 -7.33 -25.06
N ALA A 45 -29.31 -8.45 -25.52
CA ALA A 45 -27.87 -8.69 -25.38
C ALA A 45 -27.08 -8.04 -26.53
N SER A 46 -26.26 -7.03 -26.21
CA SER A 46 -25.22 -6.49 -27.11
C SER A 46 -24.06 -5.86 -26.33
N ALA A 47 -23.03 -6.66 -26.04
CA ALA A 47 -21.71 -6.14 -25.68
C ALA A 47 -20.91 -5.91 -26.98
N GLY A 48 -19.99 -4.95 -27.09
CA GLY A 48 -19.50 -3.91 -26.16
C GLY A 48 -18.71 -2.89 -27.03
N PRO A 49 -17.55 -2.35 -26.61
CA PRO A 49 -16.93 -2.34 -25.29
C PRO A 49 -16.48 -0.93 -24.82
N GLY A 50 -15.88 -0.83 -23.62
CA GLY A 50 -14.72 0.06 -23.42
C GLY A 50 -14.93 1.55 -23.15
N SER A 51 -15.48 1.89 -21.98
CA SER A 51 -15.00 2.98 -21.10
C SER A 51 -15.79 2.90 -19.80
N GLY A 52 -15.19 2.89 -18.61
CA GLY A 52 -13.83 3.27 -18.24
C GLY A 52 -13.98 4.17 -17.03
N GLU A 53 -13.89 3.59 -15.83
CA GLU A 53 -13.93 4.37 -14.60
C GLU A 53 -12.75 5.35 -14.56
N PRO A 54 -12.87 6.51 -13.91
CA PRO A 54 -11.79 7.49 -13.88
C PRO A 54 -10.59 6.95 -13.10
N GLU A 55 -9.61 6.40 -13.82
CA GLU A 55 -8.30 6.06 -13.27
C GLU A 55 -7.72 7.27 -12.52
N GLU A 56 -7.66 7.16 -11.19
CA GLU A 56 -7.31 8.28 -10.32
C GLU A 56 -5.84 8.67 -10.53
N SER A 57 -5.65 9.77 -11.25
CA SER A 57 -4.36 10.19 -11.81
C SER A 57 -3.89 11.47 -11.12
N VAL A 58 -3.23 11.31 -9.97
CA VAL A 58 -2.71 12.45 -9.20
C VAL A 58 -1.58 13.12 -9.99
N GLY A 59 -1.77 14.40 -10.32
CA GLY A 59 -0.74 15.23 -10.94
C GLY A 59 -0.27 14.80 -12.35
N GLY A 60 -1.06 13.97 -13.04
CA GLY A 60 -0.71 13.42 -14.34
C GLY A 60 0.10 12.11 -14.31
N ILE A 61 0.32 11.52 -13.12
CA ILE A 61 0.87 10.16 -13.01
C ILE A 61 -0.23 9.14 -13.41
N PRO A 62 0.05 8.17 -14.30
CA PRO A 62 -0.88 7.09 -14.61
C PRO A 62 -1.21 6.24 -13.39
N ALA A 63 -2.47 5.82 -13.22
CA ALA A 63 -2.92 5.10 -12.01
C ALA A 63 -2.10 3.83 -11.71
N ALA A 64 -1.72 3.08 -12.75
CA ALA A 64 -0.85 1.91 -12.61
C ALA A 64 0.52 2.21 -11.98
N ARG A 65 1.09 3.42 -12.18
CA ARG A 65 2.33 3.84 -11.51
C ARG A 65 2.06 4.52 -10.17
N LEU A 66 0.91 5.18 -10.00
CA LEU A 66 0.49 5.72 -8.71
C LEU A 66 0.38 4.60 -7.65
N HIS A 67 -0.19 3.45 -8.01
CA HIS A 67 -0.28 2.27 -7.14
C HIS A 67 1.08 1.81 -6.63
N ILE A 68 2.09 1.75 -7.51
CA ILE A 68 3.47 1.38 -7.14
C ILE A 68 4.07 2.37 -6.12
N TYR A 69 3.83 3.68 -6.29
CA TYR A 69 4.25 4.68 -5.30
C TYR A 69 3.51 4.51 -3.96
N GLU A 70 2.19 4.29 -3.98
CA GLU A 70 1.37 4.04 -2.77
C GLU A 70 1.85 2.79 -2.02
N ALA A 71 2.14 1.70 -2.74
CA ALA A 71 2.64 0.45 -2.19
C ALA A 71 4.05 0.60 -1.60
N ALA A 72 5.00 1.19 -2.34
CA ALA A 72 6.34 1.49 -1.83
C ALA A 72 6.31 2.42 -0.60
N GLY A 73 5.45 3.45 -0.63
CA GLY A 73 5.23 4.34 0.51
C GLY A 73 4.71 3.61 1.74
N THR A 74 3.79 2.66 1.52
CA THR A 74 3.21 1.81 2.56
C THR A 74 4.24 0.80 3.11
N ARG A 75 5.00 0.12 2.24
CA ARG A 75 6.04 -0.88 2.58
C ARG A 75 7.17 -0.30 3.42
N PHE A 76 7.68 0.88 3.05
CA PHE A 76 8.90 1.46 3.63
C PHE A 76 8.64 2.56 4.67
N ASP A 77 7.38 2.83 5.03
CA ASP A 77 6.98 3.95 5.89
C ASP A 77 7.53 5.29 5.37
N ILE A 78 7.15 5.64 4.14
CA ILE A 78 7.55 6.89 3.50
C ILE A 78 6.38 7.52 2.76
N SER A 79 6.33 8.85 2.72
CA SER A 79 5.33 9.61 1.98
C SER A 79 5.36 9.22 0.50
N TRP A 80 4.31 8.56 0.00
CA TRP A 80 4.21 8.25 -1.43
C TRP A 80 4.20 9.51 -2.31
N PRO A 81 3.57 10.65 -1.91
CA PRO A 81 3.67 11.89 -2.68
C PRO A 81 5.11 12.39 -2.87
N PHE A 82 5.99 12.12 -1.90
CA PHE A 82 7.42 12.41 -2.02
C PHE A 82 8.11 11.49 -3.04
N LEU A 83 7.90 10.17 -2.97
CA LEU A 83 8.45 9.23 -3.95
C LEU A 83 7.98 9.55 -5.38
N ALA A 84 6.67 9.74 -5.53
CA ALA A 84 6.03 10.13 -6.78
C ALA A 84 6.62 11.43 -7.34
N SER A 85 6.91 12.40 -6.48
CA SER A 85 7.50 13.67 -6.87
C SER A 85 8.97 13.58 -7.28
N ILE A 86 9.76 12.71 -6.63
CA ILE A 86 11.13 12.38 -7.07
C ILE A 86 11.08 11.75 -8.47
N GLY A 87 10.30 10.67 -8.67
CA GLY A 87 10.25 10.01 -9.98
C GLY A 87 9.78 10.91 -11.12
N VAL A 88 8.89 11.87 -10.84
CA VAL A 88 8.50 12.92 -11.81
C VAL A 88 9.59 13.98 -12.03
N GLN A 89 10.47 14.24 -11.05
CA GLN A 89 11.64 15.10 -11.24
C GLN A 89 12.71 14.43 -12.11
N GLU A 90 12.99 13.15 -11.85
CA GLU A 90 14.02 12.38 -12.54
C GLU A 90 13.58 11.96 -13.95
N CYS A 91 12.33 11.51 -14.09
CA CYS A 91 11.87 10.76 -15.26
C CYS A 91 10.51 11.20 -15.83
N GLY A 92 9.95 12.31 -15.36
CA GLY A 92 8.66 12.82 -15.82
C GLY A 92 7.47 11.94 -15.45
N THR A 93 6.30 12.21 -16.02
CA THR A 93 5.04 11.50 -15.70
C THR A 93 4.84 10.23 -16.52
N ASP A 94 5.38 10.15 -17.74
CA ASP A 94 5.34 8.96 -18.60
C ASP A 94 6.39 7.92 -18.20
N GLY A 95 7.54 8.35 -17.66
CA GLY A 95 8.47 7.50 -16.92
C GLY A 95 9.26 6.53 -17.83
N HIS A 96 9.82 7.06 -18.92
CA HIS A 96 10.58 6.30 -19.91
C HIS A 96 12.08 6.66 -19.88
N CYS A 97 12.80 6.22 -18.82
CA CYS A 97 14.23 6.49 -18.65
C CYS A 97 15.08 5.22 -18.78
N GLY A 98 16.18 5.36 -19.52
CA GLY A 98 17.21 4.34 -19.68
C GLY A 98 18.33 4.52 -18.65
N VAL A 99 19.56 4.57 -19.13
CA VAL A 99 20.75 4.99 -18.34
C VAL A 99 21.11 6.41 -18.77
N ALA A 100 21.11 7.36 -17.84
CA ALA A 100 21.54 8.72 -18.08
C ALA A 100 23.06 8.80 -18.36
N PRO A 101 23.56 9.84 -19.06
CA PRO A 101 25.00 10.04 -19.26
C PRO A 101 25.82 10.16 -17.96
N SER A 102 25.16 10.55 -16.85
CA SER A 102 25.73 10.58 -15.50
C SER A 102 25.95 9.19 -14.89
N GLY A 103 25.38 8.12 -15.46
CA GLY A 103 25.42 6.76 -14.93
C GLY A 103 24.38 6.46 -13.82
N CYS A 104 23.43 7.38 -13.62
CA CYS A 104 22.14 7.08 -13.00
C CYS A 104 21.27 6.29 -14.01
N ALA A 105 20.23 5.58 -13.54
CA ALA A 105 19.29 4.88 -14.43
C ALA A 105 17.89 4.65 -13.82
N GLY A 106 16.92 4.38 -14.70
CA GLY A 106 15.56 3.96 -14.36
C GLY A 106 14.65 5.12 -13.95
N VAL A 107 13.38 4.81 -13.61
CA VAL A 107 12.34 5.85 -13.35
C VAL A 107 12.56 6.70 -12.09
N MET A 108 13.61 6.41 -11.33
CA MET A 108 14.05 7.13 -10.15
C MET A 108 15.51 7.61 -10.25
N GLU A 109 16.15 7.48 -11.43
CA GLU A 109 17.57 7.79 -11.69
C GLU A 109 18.51 7.34 -10.55
N ILE A 110 18.48 6.03 -10.23
CA ILE A 110 19.30 5.42 -9.19
C ILE A 110 20.72 5.18 -9.72
N ALA A 111 21.74 5.49 -8.92
CA ALA A 111 23.13 5.22 -9.27
C ALA A 111 23.37 3.75 -9.60
N TYR A 112 23.78 3.51 -10.85
CA TYR A 112 23.80 2.19 -11.48
C TYR A 112 25.17 1.83 -12.05
N VAL A 113 25.83 2.77 -12.74
CA VAL A 113 27.15 2.56 -13.36
C VAL A 113 28.26 2.94 -12.38
N ARG A 114 29.16 2.00 -12.04
CA ARG A 114 30.35 2.28 -11.23
C ARG A 114 31.36 3.16 -11.98
N GLY A 115 32.01 4.09 -11.27
CA GLY A 115 32.97 5.03 -11.85
C GLY A 115 32.33 6.13 -12.72
N SER A 116 31.01 6.31 -12.61
CA SER A 116 30.24 7.36 -13.26
C SER A 116 30.06 8.57 -12.35
N GLU A 117 29.49 9.67 -12.83
CA GLU A 117 29.15 10.84 -12.00
C GLU A 117 28.17 10.48 -10.86
N CYS A 118 27.23 9.55 -11.12
CA CYS A 118 26.26 9.06 -10.16
C CYS A 118 26.86 8.08 -9.13
N SER A 119 28.01 7.45 -9.43
CA SER A 119 28.77 6.60 -8.49
C SER A 119 30.29 6.71 -8.72
N PRO A 120 30.94 7.81 -8.29
CA PRO A 120 32.31 8.16 -8.71
C PRO A 120 33.42 7.19 -8.28
N ASP A 121 33.21 6.44 -7.19
CA ASP A 121 34.15 5.39 -6.77
C ASP A 121 33.85 4.10 -7.54
N PRO A 122 34.77 3.60 -8.40
CA PRO A 122 34.57 2.36 -9.14
C PRO A 122 34.78 1.10 -8.28
N SER A 123 35.40 1.22 -7.11
CA SER A 123 35.65 0.10 -6.20
C SER A 123 34.46 -0.16 -5.25
N ALA A 124 33.72 0.89 -4.89
CA ALA A 124 32.48 0.77 -4.13
C ALA A 124 31.33 0.16 -4.98
N PRO A 125 30.40 -0.58 -4.37
CA PRO A 125 29.13 -0.92 -5.00
C PRO A 125 28.24 0.33 -5.12
N THR A 126 27.41 0.41 -6.17
CA THR A 126 26.50 1.54 -6.41
C THR A 126 25.31 1.60 -5.43
N LEU A 127 24.40 2.56 -5.58
CA LEU A 127 23.15 2.56 -4.81
C LEU A 127 22.27 1.37 -5.20
N TRP A 128 22.17 1.05 -6.49
CA TRP A 128 21.44 -0.12 -6.97
C TRP A 128 22.00 -1.42 -6.37
N GLU A 129 23.31 -1.65 -6.45
CA GLU A 129 23.95 -2.88 -5.94
C GLU A 129 23.83 -3.06 -4.42
N ARG A 130 23.61 -1.98 -3.65
CA ARG A 130 23.38 -2.04 -2.20
C ARG A 130 21.90 -2.14 -1.82
N PHE A 131 21.02 -1.48 -2.58
CA PHE A 131 19.65 -1.22 -2.15
C PHE A 131 18.56 -1.77 -3.06
N GLY A 132 18.92 -2.47 -4.15
CA GLY A 132 18.00 -3.15 -5.06
C GLY A 132 16.94 -4.02 -4.35
N VAL A 133 15.69 -3.86 -4.78
CA VAL A 133 14.52 -4.63 -4.38
C VAL A 133 13.94 -5.29 -5.62
N ASP A 134 13.65 -6.59 -5.55
CA ASP A 134 12.82 -7.34 -6.50
C ASP A 134 11.37 -7.17 -6.03
N ALA A 135 10.60 -6.33 -6.73
CA ALA A 135 9.34 -5.75 -6.27
C ALA A 135 8.09 -6.29 -6.98
N ASP A 136 8.27 -7.17 -7.98
CA ASP A 136 7.20 -7.99 -8.55
C ASP A 136 7.51 -9.50 -8.54
N GLY A 137 8.75 -9.90 -8.26
CA GLY A 137 9.22 -11.28 -8.26
C GLY A 137 9.79 -11.76 -9.61
N ASN A 138 9.96 -10.87 -10.61
CA ASN A 138 10.59 -11.21 -11.89
C ASN A 138 12.13 -11.16 -11.85
N GLY A 139 12.70 -10.49 -10.83
CA GLY A 139 14.14 -10.44 -10.56
C GLY A 139 14.77 -9.08 -10.88
N THR A 140 15.56 -8.56 -9.94
CA THR A 140 15.98 -7.14 -9.88
C THR A 140 16.39 -6.50 -11.21
N SER A 141 15.57 -5.57 -11.71
CA SER A 141 15.75 -4.80 -12.94
C SER A 141 15.56 -3.30 -12.70
N ILE A 142 16.60 -2.48 -12.91
CA ILE A 142 16.51 -1.01 -12.71
C ILE A 142 15.59 -0.30 -13.73
N PHE A 143 15.23 -1.00 -14.81
CA PHE A 143 14.28 -0.50 -15.81
C PHE A 143 12.84 -0.96 -15.54
N ASP A 144 12.62 -1.80 -14.51
CA ASP A 144 11.29 -2.06 -13.99
C ASP A 144 10.87 -0.90 -13.05
N PRO A 145 9.72 -0.24 -13.30
CA PRO A 145 9.21 0.79 -12.40
C PRO A 145 8.96 0.30 -10.98
N ALA A 146 8.56 -0.96 -10.77
CA ALA A 146 8.32 -1.51 -9.43
C ALA A 146 9.61 -1.53 -8.63
N ASP A 147 10.63 -2.23 -9.14
CA ASP A 147 11.93 -2.39 -8.49
C ASP A 147 12.61 -1.04 -8.25
N ALA A 148 12.60 -0.15 -9.25
CA ALA A 148 13.19 1.18 -9.13
C ALA A 148 12.51 2.02 -8.04
N ILE A 149 11.18 2.03 -7.96
CA ILE A 149 10.43 2.82 -6.96
C ILE A 149 10.62 2.23 -5.56
N PHE A 150 10.55 0.90 -5.39
CA PHE A 150 10.79 0.23 -4.11
C PHE A 150 12.26 0.38 -3.66
N THR A 151 13.22 0.30 -4.58
CA THR A 151 14.64 0.55 -4.32
C THR A 151 14.87 1.98 -3.87
N ALA A 152 14.28 2.98 -4.54
CA ALA A 152 14.37 4.37 -4.13
C ALA A 152 13.78 4.59 -2.72
N ALA A 153 12.63 4.00 -2.41
CA ALA A 153 12.04 4.04 -1.08
C ALA A 153 12.97 3.44 0.00
N ARG A 154 13.61 2.29 -0.29
CA ARG A 154 14.63 1.68 0.57
C ARG A 154 15.84 2.59 0.78
N ILE A 155 16.34 3.22 -0.29
CA ILE A 155 17.45 4.20 -0.25
C ILE A 155 17.09 5.41 0.62
N PHE A 156 15.94 6.04 0.39
CA PHE A 156 15.54 7.26 1.10
C PHE A 156 15.43 7.03 2.60
N ARG A 157 14.86 5.89 3.01
CA ARG A 157 14.67 5.54 4.43
C ARG A 157 15.95 5.04 5.10
N ARG A 158 16.67 4.10 4.50
CA ARG A 158 17.86 3.46 5.12
C ARG A 158 19.15 4.27 4.95
N SER A 159 19.29 5.09 3.91
CA SER A 159 20.55 5.78 3.57
C SER A 159 20.50 7.31 3.58
N LEU A 160 19.37 7.94 3.24
CA LEU A 160 19.28 9.40 3.08
C LEU A 160 18.55 10.09 4.24
N GLY A 161 17.86 9.33 5.10
CA GLY A 161 17.22 9.82 6.31
C GLY A 161 15.89 10.55 6.07
N ALA A 162 15.11 10.11 5.09
CA ALA A 162 13.70 10.47 5.01
C ALA A 162 12.97 9.98 6.28
N PRO A 163 12.14 10.83 6.93
CA PRO A 163 11.38 10.42 8.10
C PRO A 163 10.20 9.50 7.70
N PRO A 164 9.46 8.95 8.69
CA PRO A 164 8.20 8.23 8.48
C PRO A 164 7.19 8.89 7.55
N ALA A 165 6.20 8.12 7.08
CA ALA A 165 5.03 8.67 6.39
C ALA A 165 4.29 9.68 7.30
N GLY A 166 3.85 10.82 6.72
CA GLY A 166 3.35 11.96 7.51
C GLY A 166 4.40 12.70 8.34
N GLY A 167 5.68 12.33 8.23
CA GLY A 167 6.81 13.00 8.88
C GLY A 167 7.01 14.45 8.38
N PRO A 168 7.75 15.29 9.13
CA PRO A 168 7.83 16.72 8.87
C PRO A 168 8.50 17.04 7.52
N TYR A 169 7.93 18.00 6.78
CA TYR A 169 8.42 18.54 5.51
C TYR A 169 9.95 18.77 5.48
N GLN A 170 10.52 19.37 6.54
CA GLN A 170 11.96 19.65 6.63
C GLN A 170 12.83 18.37 6.68
N GLY A 171 12.29 17.23 7.11
CA GLY A 171 12.95 15.93 7.02
C GLY A 171 13.08 15.48 5.57
N TYR A 172 11.97 15.48 4.84
CA TYR A 172 11.91 15.12 3.42
C TYR A 172 12.73 16.07 2.52
N TYR A 173 12.65 17.38 2.75
CA TYR A 173 13.50 18.36 2.05
C TYR A 173 14.99 18.06 2.21
N ARG A 174 15.44 17.70 3.42
CA ARG A 174 16.84 17.28 3.66
C ARG A 174 17.18 15.93 3.05
N ALA A 175 16.22 15.03 2.87
CA ALA A 175 16.43 13.77 2.17
C ALA A 175 16.59 14.00 0.65
N ALA A 176 15.77 14.87 0.04
CA ALA A 176 15.94 15.32 -1.34
C ALA A 176 17.29 16.02 -1.55
N CYS A 177 17.69 16.96 -0.68
CA CYS A 177 19.03 17.59 -0.74
C CYS A 177 20.21 16.61 -0.62
N ARG A 178 20.00 15.40 -0.11
CA ARG A 178 21.01 14.34 -0.03
C ARG A 178 21.00 13.42 -1.25
N TYR A 179 19.97 13.47 -2.09
CA TYR A 179 19.99 12.82 -3.40
C TYR A 179 20.99 13.57 -4.29
N TYR A 180 22.07 12.88 -4.63
CA TYR A 180 23.24 13.37 -5.40
C TYR A 180 23.82 14.74 -5.01
N GLY A 181 23.53 15.22 -3.78
CA GLY A 181 23.96 16.53 -3.33
C GLY A 181 23.22 17.71 -3.97
N ALA A 182 21.97 17.53 -4.41
CA ALA A 182 21.15 18.51 -5.14
C ALA A 182 20.76 19.82 -4.38
N CYS A 183 21.54 20.19 -3.36
CA CYS A 183 21.50 21.47 -2.65
C CYS A 183 22.92 22.01 -2.29
N ALA A 184 23.99 21.46 -2.89
CA ALA A 184 25.38 21.72 -2.47
C ALA A 184 26.05 22.93 -3.14
N ASP A 185 25.53 23.40 -4.27
CA ASP A 185 26.09 24.48 -5.11
C ASP A 185 25.44 25.85 -4.88
N GLY A 186 24.28 25.89 -4.22
CA GLY A 186 23.49 27.08 -3.95
C GLY A 186 22.34 27.34 -4.93
N ILE A 187 22.17 26.55 -5.99
CA ILE A 187 21.01 26.62 -6.88
C ILE A 187 19.94 25.65 -6.37
N VAL A 188 19.34 26.02 -5.23
CA VAL A 188 18.30 25.23 -4.56
C VAL A 188 16.94 25.36 -5.25
N ASP A 189 16.79 24.78 -6.45
CA ASP A 189 15.48 24.50 -7.05
C ASP A 189 15.05 23.05 -6.80
N TYR A 190 15.88 22.03 -7.12
CA TYR A 190 15.52 20.60 -7.06
C TYR A 190 14.70 20.20 -5.81
N ALA A 191 15.23 20.46 -4.60
CA ALA A 191 14.54 20.05 -3.36
C ALA A 191 13.31 20.93 -3.03
N HIS A 192 13.20 22.13 -3.58
CA HIS A 192 11.98 22.94 -3.51
C HIS A 192 10.93 22.45 -4.52
N GLU A 193 11.30 22.17 -5.76
CA GLU A 193 10.42 21.62 -6.80
C GLU A 193 9.84 20.27 -6.37
N VAL A 194 10.69 19.34 -5.94
CA VAL A 194 10.28 18.03 -5.42
C VAL A 194 9.31 18.18 -4.26
N MET A 195 9.60 19.03 -3.28
CA MET A 195 8.72 19.17 -2.11
C MET A 195 7.42 19.95 -2.41
N ALA A 196 7.45 20.91 -3.34
CA ALA A 196 6.25 21.62 -3.79
C ALA A 196 5.32 20.71 -4.61
N ARG A 197 5.88 19.89 -5.51
CA ARG A 197 5.14 18.89 -6.28
C ARG A 197 4.62 17.76 -5.38
N ALA A 198 5.39 17.32 -4.38
CA ALA A 198 4.90 16.38 -3.36
C ALA A 198 3.68 16.95 -2.60
N VAL A 199 3.68 18.24 -2.27
CA VAL A 199 2.50 18.91 -1.68
C VAL A 199 1.32 18.95 -2.66
N SER A 200 1.53 19.20 -3.95
CA SER A 200 0.44 19.07 -4.95
C SER A 200 -0.08 17.64 -5.13
N PHE A 201 0.74 16.64 -4.81
CA PHE A 201 0.38 15.23 -4.82
C PHE A 201 -0.24 14.76 -3.47
N GLY A 202 -0.39 15.65 -2.48
CA GLY A 202 -1.07 15.34 -1.21
C GLY A 202 -0.16 15.05 -0.01
N PHE A 203 1.14 15.40 -0.07
CA PHE A 203 2.09 15.27 1.05
C PHE A 203 1.53 15.81 2.38
N GLY A 204 1.60 15.00 3.44
CA GLY A 204 1.06 15.32 4.76
C GLY A 204 -0.47 15.21 4.88
N HIS A 205 -1.18 14.83 3.80
CA HIS A 205 -2.61 14.56 3.76
C HIS A 205 -2.93 13.16 3.16
N GLU A 206 -1.94 12.26 3.10
CA GLU A 206 -2.04 10.91 2.50
C GLU A 206 -3.23 10.11 3.08
N ALA A 207 -3.45 10.20 4.39
CA ALA A 207 -4.56 9.56 5.08
C ALA A 207 -5.96 10.15 4.75
N ARG A 208 -6.04 11.33 4.12
CA ARG A 208 -7.31 11.92 3.66
C ARG A 208 -7.68 11.46 2.25
N VAL A 209 -6.69 11.24 1.38
CA VAL A 209 -6.92 10.75 0.00
C VAL A 209 -7.61 9.39 0.05
N ARG A 210 -7.06 8.45 0.83
CA ARG A 210 -7.67 7.14 1.12
C ARG A 210 -9.06 7.20 1.77
N ALA A 211 -9.45 8.33 2.38
CA ALA A 211 -10.77 8.52 2.96
C ALA A 211 -11.81 9.07 1.95
N ALA A 212 -11.40 9.53 0.76
CA ALA A 212 -12.31 10.03 -0.26
C ALA A 212 -12.93 8.91 -1.13
N GLY A 213 -12.17 7.85 -1.42
CA GLY A 213 -12.66 6.66 -2.13
C GLY A 213 -13.42 5.64 -1.25
N GLY A 214 -13.39 5.81 0.07
CA GLY A 214 -13.92 4.84 1.03
C GLY A 214 -15.45 4.89 1.21
N GLY A 215 -16.19 4.08 0.46
CA GLY A 215 -17.61 3.84 0.72
C GLY A 215 -17.87 3.33 2.15
N GLY A 216 -18.56 4.13 2.96
CA GLY A 216 -18.55 4.00 4.42
C GLY A 216 -19.21 2.73 4.99
N ALA A 217 -18.51 2.04 5.89
CA ALA A 217 -19.05 0.96 6.71
C ALA A 217 -19.89 1.52 7.90
N PRO A 218 -21.03 0.89 8.26
CA PRO A 218 -21.86 1.34 9.38
C PRO A 218 -21.23 1.03 10.75
N PRO A 219 -21.59 1.78 11.82
CA PRO A 219 -20.94 1.69 13.12
C PRO A 219 -21.29 0.39 13.87
N ALA A 220 -20.26 -0.27 14.41
CA ALA A 220 -20.42 -1.43 15.27
C ALA A 220 -20.98 -1.02 16.65
N GLN A 221 -22.17 -1.52 16.99
CA GLN A 221 -22.67 -1.49 18.37
C GLN A 221 -22.26 -2.80 19.06
N GLY A 222 -21.49 -2.69 20.14
CA GLY A 222 -20.98 -3.85 20.87
C GLY A 222 -21.99 -4.48 21.82
N SER A 223 -21.79 -5.75 22.13
CA SER A 223 -22.31 -6.39 23.34
C SER A 223 -21.30 -7.45 23.82
N ALA A 224 -21.04 -7.50 25.12
CA ALA A 224 -19.98 -8.33 25.71
C ALA A 224 -20.52 -9.19 26.85
N CYS A 225 -20.61 -10.49 26.60
CA CYS A 225 -20.79 -11.61 27.54
C CYS A 225 -20.23 -12.86 26.84
N GLY A 226 -19.62 -13.85 27.49
CA GLY A 226 -19.19 -14.00 28.88
C GLY A 226 -18.45 -15.35 28.98
N GLY A 227 -17.28 -15.40 29.61
CA GLY A 227 -16.33 -16.52 29.42
C GLY A 227 -16.50 -17.71 30.38
N SER A 228 -16.15 -18.91 29.89
CA SER A 228 -15.61 -20.04 30.66
C SER A 228 -14.97 -21.07 29.71
N PRO A 229 -13.97 -21.86 30.15
CA PRO A 229 -13.10 -22.61 29.25
C PRO A 229 -13.69 -23.96 28.80
N VAL A 230 -13.36 -24.35 27.57
CA VAL A 230 -13.48 -25.73 27.09
C VAL A 230 -12.08 -26.30 26.90
N VAL A 231 -11.84 -27.51 27.40
CA VAL A 231 -10.54 -28.19 27.36
C VAL A 231 -10.46 -29.09 26.12
N GLY A 232 -9.32 -29.09 25.43
CA GLY A 232 -8.96 -30.18 24.51
C GLY A 232 -9.38 -30.02 23.05
N GLY A 233 -9.17 -28.84 22.44
CA GLY A 233 -9.19 -28.65 20.99
C GLY A 233 -8.09 -27.68 20.58
N GLY A 234 -7.48 -27.87 19.40
CA GLY A 234 -6.50 -26.92 18.86
C GLY A 234 -7.12 -25.59 18.47
N ALA A 235 -6.31 -24.55 18.34
CA ALA A 235 -6.77 -23.21 17.99
C ALA A 235 -7.49 -23.21 16.64
N SER A 236 -8.76 -22.79 16.60
CA SER A 236 -9.46 -22.59 15.33
C SER A 236 -8.97 -21.33 14.63
N GLY A 237 -9.01 -21.31 13.30
CA GLY A 237 -8.59 -20.14 12.52
C GLY A 237 -9.33 -18.85 12.90
N ALA A 238 -10.62 -18.95 13.20
CA ALA A 238 -11.42 -17.84 13.74
C ALA A 238 -10.99 -17.37 15.15
N ALA A 239 -10.31 -18.20 15.94
CA ALA A 239 -9.66 -17.79 17.18
C ALA A 239 -8.35 -17.03 16.91
N ILE A 240 -7.53 -17.53 15.99
CA ILE A 240 -6.28 -16.89 15.55
C ILE A 240 -6.54 -15.49 14.99
N VAL A 241 -7.46 -15.36 14.04
CA VAL A 241 -7.84 -14.06 13.45
C VAL A 241 -8.40 -13.10 14.50
N ARG A 242 -9.17 -13.59 15.49
CA ARG A 242 -9.66 -12.77 16.60
C ARG A 242 -8.53 -12.24 17.49
N VAL A 243 -7.50 -13.06 17.74
CA VAL A 243 -6.31 -12.64 18.50
C VAL A 243 -5.48 -11.64 17.69
N ALA A 244 -5.23 -11.88 16.40
CA ALA A 244 -4.52 -10.94 15.52
C ALA A 244 -5.22 -9.57 15.46
N ARG A 245 -6.54 -9.55 15.22
CA ARG A 245 -7.39 -8.33 15.23
C ARG A 245 -7.26 -7.51 16.51
N SER A 246 -7.09 -8.16 17.66
CA SER A 246 -6.97 -7.47 18.96
C SER A 246 -5.67 -6.67 19.13
N GLN A 247 -4.69 -6.86 18.24
CA GLN A 247 -3.37 -6.22 18.29
C GLN A 247 -3.19 -5.12 17.24
N LEU A 248 -4.16 -4.89 16.34
CA LEU A 248 -4.07 -3.86 15.30
C LEU A 248 -3.73 -2.48 15.89
N GLY A 249 -2.69 -1.83 15.34
CA GLY A 249 -2.20 -0.54 15.81
C GLY A 249 -1.21 -0.59 16.98
N VAL A 250 -0.83 -1.78 17.49
CA VAL A 250 0.30 -1.89 18.43
C VAL A 250 1.60 -1.56 17.68
N THR A 251 2.35 -0.59 18.20
CA THR A 251 3.67 -0.19 17.71
C THR A 251 4.79 -0.70 18.63
N GLU A 252 6.02 -0.51 18.19
CA GLU A 252 7.20 -0.61 19.03
C GLU A 252 7.23 0.42 20.17
N SER A 253 8.02 0.13 21.21
CA SER A 253 8.29 1.03 22.32
C SER A 253 9.72 0.85 22.86
N PRO A 254 10.63 1.81 22.61
CA PRO A 254 10.46 3.05 21.83
C PRO A 254 10.16 2.81 20.34
N PRO A 255 9.61 3.79 19.60
CA PRO A 255 9.45 3.68 18.14
C PRO A 255 10.79 3.52 17.41
N GLY A 256 10.87 2.61 16.43
CA GLY A 256 12.08 2.34 15.64
C GLY A 256 13.18 1.63 16.44
N SER A 257 12.80 0.79 17.41
CA SER A 257 13.71 0.03 18.27
C SER A 257 13.61 -1.49 18.11
N ASN A 258 12.66 -1.99 17.29
CA ASN A 258 12.25 -3.39 17.21
C ASN A 258 11.75 -4.00 18.55
N CYS A 259 11.64 -3.22 19.64
CA CYS A 259 11.15 -3.71 20.92
C CYS A 259 9.61 -3.73 20.99
N THR A 260 9.04 -4.92 21.16
CA THR A 260 7.59 -5.11 21.36
C THR A 260 7.27 -6.07 22.51
N ARG A 261 5.98 -6.21 22.82
CA ARG A 261 5.47 -7.23 23.75
C ARG A 261 5.54 -8.68 23.23
N TYR A 262 5.96 -8.88 21.98
CA TYR A 262 5.84 -10.17 21.29
C TYR A 262 7.09 -11.05 21.43
N GLY A 263 8.22 -10.53 21.88
CA GLY A 263 9.44 -11.30 22.08
C GLY A 263 10.66 -10.41 22.41
N PRO A 264 11.89 -10.83 22.07
CA PRO A 264 13.08 -9.97 22.11
C PRO A 264 12.97 -8.76 21.16
N CYS A 265 13.90 -7.80 21.31
CA CYS A 265 13.99 -6.62 20.43
C CYS A 265 14.75 -6.95 19.12
N GLU A 266 14.04 -7.51 18.15
CA GLU A 266 14.51 -7.79 16.78
C GLU A 266 13.32 -7.76 15.80
N GLU A 267 13.56 -7.94 14.50
CA GLU A 267 12.51 -7.83 13.46
C GLU A 267 11.33 -8.79 13.75
N TRP A 268 10.20 -8.26 14.19
CA TRP A 268 9.27 -8.99 15.07
C TRP A 268 8.03 -9.58 14.38
N CYS A 269 8.02 -9.70 13.05
CA CYS A 269 6.90 -10.26 12.29
C CYS A 269 6.54 -11.70 12.73
N ALA A 270 7.53 -12.59 12.76
CA ALA A 270 7.35 -13.97 13.17
C ALA A 270 7.16 -14.13 14.69
N LEU A 271 7.75 -13.23 15.50
CA LEU A 271 7.45 -13.11 16.94
C LEU A 271 5.96 -12.81 17.17
N PHE A 272 5.38 -11.89 16.40
CA PHE A 272 3.96 -11.56 16.44
C PHE A 272 3.08 -12.74 16.01
N VAL A 273 3.38 -13.38 14.88
CA VAL A 273 2.61 -14.55 14.38
C VAL A 273 2.65 -15.70 15.41
N ALA A 274 3.82 -16.03 15.96
CA ALA A 274 3.96 -17.01 17.03
C ALA A 274 3.20 -16.61 18.31
N TRP A 275 3.25 -15.32 18.69
CA TRP A 275 2.48 -14.81 19.84
C TRP A 275 0.97 -14.98 19.64
N VAL A 276 0.46 -14.63 18.45
CA VAL A 276 -0.96 -14.76 18.09
C VAL A 276 -1.39 -16.22 18.14
N TRP A 277 -0.63 -17.13 17.52
CA TRP A 277 -0.91 -18.57 17.54
C TRP A 277 -0.91 -19.13 18.95
N GLN A 278 0.09 -18.80 19.77
CA GLN A 278 0.15 -19.21 21.18
C GLN A 278 -1.05 -18.68 21.99
N HIS A 279 -1.45 -17.43 21.80
CA HIS A 279 -2.60 -16.82 22.50
C HIS A 279 -3.96 -17.29 21.96
N ALA A 280 -4.01 -17.90 20.78
CA ALA A 280 -5.19 -18.58 20.25
C ALA A 280 -5.32 -20.04 20.71
N GLY A 281 -4.26 -20.63 21.28
CA GLY A 281 -4.23 -22.00 21.81
C GLY A 281 -3.33 -22.99 21.05
N VAL A 282 -2.48 -22.53 20.12
CA VAL A 282 -1.47 -23.39 19.48
C VAL A 282 -0.35 -23.69 20.48
N ALA A 283 0.04 -24.95 20.61
CA ALA A 283 1.02 -25.41 21.61
C ALA A 283 2.47 -25.10 21.21
N MET A 284 2.85 -23.82 21.22
CA MET A 284 4.22 -23.35 20.92
C MET A 284 5.10 -23.36 22.18
N ALA A 285 6.28 -23.98 22.08
CA ALA A 285 7.18 -24.23 23.21
C ALA A 285 8.25 -23.12 23.36
N ALA A 286 8.80 -22.98 24.58
CA ALA A 286 9.87 -22.02 24.90
C ALA A 286 9.58 -20.52 24.59
N GLY A 287 8.30 -20.15 24.44
CA GLY A 287 7.88 -18.76 24.16
C GLY A 287 7.85 -18.48 22.66
N THR A 288 8.18 -17.25 22.27
CA THR A 288 8.19 -16.80 20.86
C THR A 288 9.58 -16.70 20.25
N ALA A 289 10.61 -16.48 21.08
CA ALA A 289 12.00 -16.27 20.64
C ALA A 289 12.59 -17.34 19.69
N PRO A 290 12.28 -18.66 19.81
CA PRO A 290 12.75 -19.66 18.85
C PRO A 290 12.25 -19.43 17.40
N TYR A 291 11.24 -18.58 17.23
CA TYR A 291 10.51 -18.33 15.99
C TYR A 291 10.72 -16.91 15.48
N ALA A 292 11.73 -16.17 15.97
CA ALA A 292 11.99 -14.79 15.55
C ALA A 292 12.24 -14.65 14.04
N TYR A 293 12.89 -15.66 13.44
CA TYR A 293 13.02 -15.77 11.99
C TYR A 293 11.82 -16.52 11.38
N SER A 294 11.18 -15.96 10.36
CA SER A 294 10.04 -16.56 9.65
C SER A 294 10.37 -17.91 8.99
N GLY A 295 11.63 -18.14 8.59
CA GLY A 295 12.10 -19.46 8.16
C GLY A 295 12.20 -20.49 9.29
N SER A 296 12.53 -20.07 10.52
CA SER A 296 12.49 -20.95 11.71
C SER A 296 11.06 -21.24 12.13
N PHE A 297 10.14 -20.28 11.99
CA PHE A 297 8.70 -20.52 12.14
C PHE A 297 8.19 -21.57 11.14
N TYR A 298 8.54 -21.45 9.85
CA TYR A 298 8.23 -22.47 8.83
C TYR A 298 8.76 -23.85 9.21
N GLY A 299 10.02 -23.95 9.67
CA GLY A 299 10.61 -25.22 10.12
C GLY A 299 9.84 -25.82 11.29
N TRP A 300 9.50 -25.01 12.29
CA TRP A 300 8.71 -25.47 13.43
C TRP A 300 7.34 -26.04 13.02
N VAL A 301 6.63 -25.39 12.08
CA VAL A 301 5.35 -25.86 11.55
C VAL A 301 5.46 -27.27 10.97
N THR A 302 6.49 -27.54 10.16
CA THR A 302 6.67 -28.87 9.54
C THR A 302 7.09 -29.94 10.54
N GLU A 303 7.89 -29.58 11.54
CA GLU A 303 8.33 -30.49 12.61
C GLU A 303 7.20 -30.86 13.59
N HIS A 304 6.25 -29.95 13.85
CA HIS A 304 5.26 -30.09 14.93
C HIS A 304 3.86 -30.49 14.44
N GLY A 305 3.73 -30.94 13.19
CA GLY A 305 2.48 -31.48 12.64
C GLY A 305 1.48 -30.44 12.15
N GLY A 306 1.94 -29.24 11.82
CA GLY A 306 1.19 -28.30 10.97
C GLY A 306 1.33 -28.70 9.50
N ARG A 307 0.64 -27.98 8.60
CA ARG A 307 0.69 -28.26 7.15
C ARG A 307 1.18 -27.05 6.39
N VAL A 308 2.21 -27.24 5.58
CA VAL A 308 2.65 -26.24 4.60
C VAL A 308 1.87 -26.43 3.31
N LEU A 309 1.35 -25.34 2.76
CA LEU A 309 0.65 -25.27 1.48
C LEU A 309 1.51 -24.49 0.46
N PRO A 310 1.47 -24.86 -0.83
CA PRO A 310 2.18 -24.11 -1.88
C PRO A 310 1.54 -22.73 -2.13
N PRO A 311 2.26 -21.79 -2.79
CA PRO A 311 1.75 -20.46 -3.14
C PRO A 311 0.43 -20.44 -3.91
N SER A 312 0.20 -21.48 -4.72
CA SER A 312 -1.00 -21.67 -5.55
C SER A 312 -2.20 -22.25 -4.80
N ALA A 313 -2.09 -22.56 -3.51
CA ALA A 313 -3.22 -22.94 -2.68
C ALA A 313 -4.05 -21.72 -2.27
N THR A 314 -5.35 -21.91 -2.07
CA THR A 314 -6.19 -20.95 -1.37
C THR A 314 -6.02 -21.18 0.14
N PRO A 315 -5.52 -20.20 0.92
CA PRO A 315 -5.39 -20.33 2.37
C PRO A 315 -6.75 -20.23 3.07
N SER A 316 -6.76 -20.52 4.37
CA SER A 316 -7.88 -20.31 5.28
C SER A 316 -7.61 -19.15 6.25
N PRO A 317 -8.63 -18.39 6.68
CA PRO A 317 -8.49 -17.40 7.75
C PRO A 317 -7.93 -18.02 9.04
N GLY A 318 -6.74 -17.57 9.45
CA GLY A 318 -5.97 -18.09 10.59
C GLY A 318 -4.69 -18.84 10.21
N ASP A 319 -4.52 -19.20 8.94
CA ASP A 319 -3.23 -19.67 8.43
C ASP A 319 -2.20 -18.53 8.46
N ALA A 320 -0.92 -18.87 8.54
CA ALA A 320 0.15 -17.91 8.33
C ALA A 320 0.53 -17.84 6.84
N VAL A 321 0.78 -16.64 6.33
CA VAL A 321 1.29 -16.38 4.97
C VAL A 321 2.78 -16.03 5.05
N LEU A 322 3.61 -16.58 4.16
CA LEU A 322 5.07 -16.50 4.25
C LEU A 322 5.68 -15.94 2.96
N TYR A 323 6.44 -14.86 3.10
CA TYR A 323 6.97 -14.04 1.99
C TYR A 323 8.49 -14.20 1.83
N GLY A 324 8.98 -14.16 0.59
CA GLY A 324 10.39 -14.33 0.22
C GLY A 324 10.60 -15.47 -0.78
N TRP A 325 11.83 -15.95 -0.94
CA TRP A 325 12.20 -16.95 -1.97
C TRP A 325 12.36 -18.38 -1.42
N GLY A 326 11.83 -18.65 -0.23
CA GLY A 326 11.84 -19.97 0.43
C GLY A 326 12.20 -19.90 1.92
N PRO A 327 12.21 -21.02 2.65
CA PRO A 327 12.42 -21.02 4.11
C PRO A 327 13.83 -20.61 4.57
N THR A 328 14.81 -20.56 3.67
CA THR A 328 16.17 -20.02 3.93
C THR A 328 16.37 -18.60 3.39
N ALA A 329 15.36 -18.03 2.75
CA ALA A 329 15.31 -16.69 2.17
C ALA A 329 13.91 -16.08 2.43
N SER A 330 13.43 -16.28 3.66
CA SER A 330 12.14 -15.83 4.17
C SER A 330 12.31 -14.42 4.73
N GLU A 331 11.49 -13.48 4.28
CA GLU A 331 11.61 -12.04 4.59
C GLU A 331 10.52 -11.56 5.57
N HIS A 332 9.33 -12.17 5.54
CA HIS A 332 8.19 -11.73 6.36
C HIS A 332 7.16 -12.85 6.56
N VAL A 333 6.27 -12.66 7.55
CA VAL A 333 5.16 -13.57 7.83
C VAL A 333 3.97 -12.84 8.46
N GLY A 334 2.78 -13.13 7.95
CA GLY A 334 1.50 -12.55 8.36
C GLY A 334 0.47 -13.58 8.81
N ILE A 335 -0.66 -13.12 9.36
CA ILE A 335 -1.86 -13.93 9.59
C ILE A 335 -2.89 -13.64 8.50
N VAL A 336 -3.36 -14.66 7.79
CA VAL A 336 -4.50 -14.51 6.86
C VAL A 336 -5.77 -14.19 7.66
N GLU A 337 -6.33 -12.99 7.48
CA GLU A 337 -7.56 -12.54 8.14
C GLU A 337 -8.82 -12.93 7.36
N ALA A 338 -8.76 -12.82 6.03
CA ALA A 338 -9.88 -13.07 5.14
C ALA A 338 -9.38 -13.50 3.75
N VAL A 339 -10.24 -14.21 3.02
CA VAL A 339 -10.04 -14.59 1.62
C VAL A 339 -11.34 -14.34 0.87
N LEU A 340 -11.32 -13.53 -0.18
CA LEU A 340 -12.51 -13.12 -0.93
C LEU A 340 -12.14 -12.84 -2.39
N GLY A 341 -12.94 -13.31 -3.35
CA GLY A 341 -12.72 -13.03 -4.78
C GLY A 341 -11.47 -13.65 -5.43
N GLY A 342 -10.59 -14.29 -4.65
CA GLY A 342 -9.24 -14.69 -5.06
C GLY A 342 -8.14 -13.86 -4.41
N GLU A 343 -8.51 -12.78 -3.71
CA GLU A 343 -7.65 -11.91 -2.92
C GLU A 343 -7.57 -12.38 -1.46
N ILE A 344 -6.49 -12.02 -0.77
CA ILE A 344 -6.32 -12.21 0.67
C ILE A 344 -6.22 -10.86 1.38
N THR A 345 -6.72 -10.79 2.60
CA THR A 345 -6.47 -9.70 3.56
C THR A 345 -5.73 -10.29 4.74
N THR A 346 -4.68 -9.63 5.21
CA THR A 346 -3.77 -10.16 6.23
C THR A 346 -3.63 -9.20 7.41
N ILE A 347 -3.14 -9.71 8.54
CA ILE A 347 -2.74 -8.91 9.70
C ILE A 347 -1.28 -9.26 10.03
N ASP A 348 -0.42 -8.26 9.93
CA ASP A 348 1.02 -8.43 9.84
C ASP A 348 1.71 -7.62 10.94
N GLY A 349 2.64 -8.26 11.65
CA GLY A 349 3.47 -7.63 12.68
C GLY A 349 4.76 -7.10 12.06
N ASN A 350 5.30 -6.02 12.62
CA ASN A 350 6.43 -5.29 12.03
C ASN A 350 6.17 -4.78 10.58
N PHE A 351 4.90 -4.56 10.23
CA PHE A 351 4.53 -3.98 8.94
C PHE A 351 4.56 -2.44 9.08
N ALA A 352 5.70 -1.85 8.76
CA ALA A 352 6.01 -0.44 9.04
C ALA A 352 5.89 -0.13 10.56
N ASP A 353 6.74 -0.80 11.34
CA ASP A 353 7.01 -0.62 12.78
C ASP A 353 5.76 -0.81 13.69
N ARG A 354 4.72 -1.49 13.17
CA ARG A 354 3.43 -1.73 13.85
C ARG A 354 2.76 -3.04 13.41
N VAL A 355 1.69 -3.41 14.12
CA VAL A 355 0.70 -4.38 13.65
C VAL A 355 -0.28 -3.68 12.71
N ALA A 356 -0.29 -4.05 11.44
CA ALA A 356 -1.17 -3.48 10.42
C ALA A 356 -2.17 -4.51 9.89
N ARG A 357 -3.16 -4.03 9.11
CA ARG A 357 -3.90 -4.84 8.15
C ARG A 357 -3.30 -4.54 6.77
N VAL A 358 -3.06 -5.56 5.96
CA VAL A 358 -2.56 -5.42 4.58
C VAL A 358 -3.60 -6.03 3.62
N GLY A 359 -3.68 -5.46 2.42
CA GLY A 359 -4.66 -5.83 1.40
C GLY A 359 -6.09 -5.27 1.63
N PRO A 360 -7.09 -5.81 0.91
CA PRO A 360 -7.02 -7.01 0.07
C PRO A 360 -6.03 -6.89 -1.10
N PHE A 361 -5.36 -7.98 -1.43
CA PHE A 361 -4.51 -8.10 -2.62
C PHE A 361 -4.58 -9.52 -3.22
N PRO A 362 -4.41 -9.69 -4.55
CA PRO A 362 -4.24 -11.02 -5.15
C PRO A 362 -2.88 -11.62 -4.73
N PRO A 363 -2.82 -12.87 -4.20
CA PRO A 363 -1.56 -13.48 -3.74
C PRO A 363 -0.39 -13.48 -4.73
N ALA A 364 -0.68 -13.50 -6.03
CA ALA A 364 0.32 -13.45 -7.09
C ALA A 364 0.94 -12.05 -7.29
N LEU A 365 0.34 -11.00 -6.73
CA LEU A 365 0.78 -9.59 -6.82
C LEU A 365 1.26 -9.02 -5.48
N ALA A 366 1.37 -9.85 -4.43
CA ALA A 366 1.66 -9.41 -3.06
C ALA A 366 2.81 -8.39 -2.94
N VAL A 367 3.87 -8.57 -3.74
CA VAL A 367 5.05 -7.68 -3.76
C VAL A 367 4.70 -6.29 -4.31
N LEU A 368 3.92 -6.22 -5.41
CA LEU A 368 3.40 -4.98 -5.98
C LEU A 368 2.42 -4.26 -5.04
N ASP A 369 1.70 -5.01 -4.20
CA ASP A 369 0.81 -4.49 -3.15
C ASP A 369 1.54 -4.15 -1.84
N GLY A 370 2.88 -4.26 -1.81
CA GLY A 370 3.72 -3.73 -0.74
C GLY A 370 4.27 -4.77 0.26
N GLU A 371 4.26 -6.06 -0.06
CA GLU A 371 4.96 -7.10 0.69
C GLU A 371 6.45 -7.19 0.29
N PRO A 372 7.36 -7.73 1.15
CA PRO A 372 8.80 -7.72 0.88
C PRO A 372 9.32 -8.81 -0.08
N GLY A 373 8.46 -9.71 -0.55
CA GLY A 373 8.82 -10.77 -1.48
C GLY A 373 7.59 -11.62 -1.83
N PRO A 374 7.67 -12.48 -2.86
CA PRO A 374 6.54 -13.30 -3.27
C PRO A 374 6.12 -14.26 -2.17
N ILE A 375 4.84 -14.67 -2.15
CA ILE A 375 4.39 -15.72 -1.24
C ILE A 375 5.04 -17.04 -1.66
N TYR A 376 5.89 -17.64 -0.81
CA TYR A 376 6.48 -18.95 -1.07
C TYR A 376 5.75 -20.11 -0.37
N ALA A 377 4.92 -19.80 0.63
CA ALA A 377 4.11 -20.79 1.33
C ALA A 377 2.94 -20.15 2.11
N TYR A 378 1.94 -20.98 2.43
CA TYR A 378 1.09 -20.77 3.60
C TYR A 378 1.34 -21.89 4.62
N ALA A 379 1.04 -21.63 5.88
CA ALA A 379 1.24 -22.56 6.98
C ALA A 379 -0.04 -22.68 7.84
N GLU A 380 -0.68 -23.84 7.78
CA GLU A 380 -1.77 -24.23 8.68
C GLU A 380 -1.18 -24.62 10.06
N PRO A 381 -1.70 -24.09 11.17
CA PRO A 381 -1.22 -24.41 12.51
C PRO A 381 -1.48 -25.86 12.95
N PRO A 382 -0.58 -26.48 13.74
CA PRO A 382 -0.79 -27.81 14.29
C PRO A 382 -2.09 -27.92 15.10
N GLY A 383 -2.85 -28.99 14.88
CA GLY A 383 -4.01 -29.34 15.69
C GLY A 383 -5.33 -28.66 15.30
N LEU A 384 -5.41 -27.99 14.15
CA LEU A 384 -6.70 -27.68 13.52
C LEU A 384 -7.49 -28.97 13.29
N GLY A 385 -8.59 -29.15 14.02
CA GLY A 385 -9.46 -30.31 13.89
C GLY A 385 -10.19 -30.32 12.55
N ASN A 386 -10.27 -31.49 11.90
CA ASN A 386 -10.91 -31.67 10.59
C ASN A 386 -12.45 -31.53 10.64
N GLU A 387 -12.98 -30.32 10.85
CA GLU A 387 -14.40 -30.01 10.61
C GLU A 387 -14.67 -29.74 9.11
N GLY A 388 -14.29 -30.69 8.24
CA GLY A 388 -14.33 -30.46 6.80
C GLY A 388 -13.84 -31.60 5.92
N GLY A 389 -14.28 -32.84 6.18
CA GLY A 389 -13.98 -33.96 5.26
C GLY A 389 -14.57 -33.71 3.87
N ARG A 390 -13.72 -33.46 2.87
CA ARG A 390 -14.10 -33.44 1.45
C ARG A 390 -13.91 -34.83 0.85
N SER A 391 -15.04 -35.43 0.47
CA SER A 391 -15.16 -36.62 -0.39
C SER A 391 -15.28 -36.24 -1.85
#